data_AF-A0A0H4TAI7-F1
#
_entry.id   AF-A0A0H4TAI7-F1
#
_cell.length_a   1.000
_cell.length_b   1.000
_cell.length_c   1.000
_cell.angle_alpha   90.00
_cell.angle_beta   90.00
_cell.angle_gamma   90.00
#
_symmetry.space_group_name_H-M   'P 1'
#
loop_
_entity.id
_entity.type
_entity.pdbx_description
1 polymer ?
#
loop_
_entity_poly.entity_id
_entity_poly.type
_entity_poly.pdbx_seq_one_letter_code
_entity_poly.pdbx_strand_id
1 'polypeptide(L)'
;MKKLKLIIELVPASSWNQNLRSLLKPQMWEKLRKEVYKKHNYKCAICKSGGRLQAHEVWEYDDKNHIQKLVDLVALCSKCHAVKHIGLAGIQASEGKLNYDNLIKHFMKVNNCGRDVFEKHQTEAFKKFDERSCYEWSTDFSEYKSKK
;
A
#
# COMPACT_ATOMS: atom_id res chain seq x y z
N MET A 1 -4.03 21.67 7.78
CA MET A 1 -2.89 20.94 7.18
C MET A 1 -3.33 20.39 5.82
N LYS A 2 -2.50 20.49 4.77
CA LYS A 2 -2.84 19.92 3.45
C LYS A 2 -2.87 18.39 3.56
N LYS A 3 -3.92 17.76 3.02
CA LYS A 3 -4.03 16.30 2.94
C LYS A 3 -2.89 15.74 2.07
N LEU A 4 -2.10 14.82 2.62
CA LEU A 4 -1.04 14.14 1.88
C LEU A 4 -1.64 13.24 0.78
N LYS A 5 -1.02 13.23 -0.40
CA LYS A 5 -1.45 12.41 -1.55
C LYS A 5 -0.90 11.00 -1.47
N LEU A 6 0.39 10.87 -1.16
CA LEU A 6 1.07 9.61 -0.90
C LEU A 6 1.24 9.47 0.61
N ILE A 7 0.75 8.37 1.17
CA ILE A 7 0.85 8.07 2.59
C ILE A 7 1.49 6.69 2.78
N ILE A 8 2.17 6.51 3.90
CA ILE A 8 2.61 5.21 4.40
C ILE A 8 1.37 4.43 4.89
N GLU A 9 1.27 3.15 4.51
CA GLU A 9 0.18 2.24 4.89
C GLU A 9 0.76 0.88 5.32
N LEU A 10 0.98 0.74 6.62
CA LEU A 10 1.38 -0.52 7.22
C LEU A 10 0.12 -1.30 7.63
N VAL A 11 0.05 -2.54 7.19
CA VAL A 11 -1.00 -3.49 7.59
C VAL A 11 -0.59 -4.16 8.92
N PRO A 12 -1.55 -4.53 9.80
CA PRO A 12 -1.26 -5.25 11.04
C PRO A 12 -0.45 -6.52 10.78
N ALA A 13 0.45 -6.89 11.71
CA ALA A 13 1.32 -8.05 11.56
C ALA A 13 0.54 -9.36 11.32
N SER A 14 -0.58 -9.57 12.01
CA SER A 14 -1.47 -10.73 11.83
C SER A 14 -2.12 -10.80 10.44
N SER A 15 -2.21 -9.68 9.71
CA SER A 15 -2.71 -9.62 8.33
C SER A 15 -1.62 -9.79 7.27
N TRP A 16 -0.35 -9.97 7.67
CA TRP A 16 0.72 -10.20 6.70
C TRP A 16 0.48 -11.50 5.92
N ASN A 17 0.90 -11.51 4.66
CA ASN A 17 0.68 -12.59 3.69
C ASN A 17 -0.80 -12.85 3.32
N GLN A 18 -1.78 -12.13 3.88
CA GLN A 18 -3.16 -12.12 3.42
C GLN A 18 -3.31 -11.13 2.26
N ASN A 19 -3.44 -11.64 1.03
CA ASN A 19 -3.60 -10.83 -0.18
C ASN A 19 -4.59 -11.48 -1.14
N LEU A 20 -5.27 -10.67 -1.94
CA LEU A 20 -6.25 -11.11 -2.92
C LEU A 20 -5.63 -12.02 -3.98
N ARG A 21 -4.34 -11.82 -4.31
CA ARG A 21 -3.63 -12.67 -5.28
C ARG A 21 -3.59 -14.14 -4.83
N SER A 22 -3.46 -14.43 -3.54
CA SER A 22 -3.43 -15.82 -3.05
C SER A 22 -4.81 -16.49 -3.05
N LEU A 23 -5.89 -15.70 -3.08
CA LEU A 23 -7.27 -16.19 -3.08
C LEU A 23 -7.85 -16.43 -4.48
N LEU A 24 -7.21 -15.89 -5.53
CA LEU A 24 -7.66 -15.98 -6.91
C LEU A 24 -6.80 -16.94 -7.72
N LYS A 25 -7.40 -17.57 -8.74
CA LYS A 25 -6.62 -18.29 -9.76
C LYS A 25 -5.66 -17.30 -10.44
N PRO A 26 -4.43 -17.71 -10.81
CA PRO A 26 -3.45 -16.80 -11.42
C PRO A 26 -3.97 -16.02 -12.64
N GLN A 27 -4.79 -16.67 -13.47
CA GLN A 27 -5.40 -16.06 -14.65
C GLN A 27 -6.42 -14.97 -14.29
N MET A 28 -7.20 -15.16 -13.23
CA MET A 28 -8.16 -14.18 -12.73
C MET A 28 -7.45 -12.97 -12.14
N TRP A 29 -6.40 -13.21 -11.35
CA TRP A 29 -5.56 -12.14 -10.83
C TRP A 29 -4.94 -11.31 -11.96
N GLU A 30 -4.42 -11.97 -13.00
CA GLU A 30 -3.83 -11.28 -14.14
C GLU A 30 -4.85 -10.42 -14.90
N LYS A 31 -6.07 -10.93 -15.09
CA LYS A 31 -7.18 -10.16 -15.69
C LYS A 31 -7.53 -8.93 -14.84
N LEU A 32 -7.74 -9.14 -13.53
CA LEU A 32 -8.09 -8.07 -12.59
C LEU A 32 -7.01 -6.97 -12.55
N ARG A 33 -5.74 -7.37 -12.49
CA ARG A 33 -4.60 -6.45 -12.49
C ARG A 33 -4.57 -5.61 -13.77
N LYS A 34 -4.83 -6.21 -14.94
CA LYS A 34 -4.91 -5.48 -16.22
C LYS A 34 -6.08 -4.48 -16.26
N GLU A 35 -7.24 -4.88 -15.72
CA GLU A 35 -8.41 -3.99 -15.61
C GLU A 35 -8.12 -2.79 -14.71
N VAL A 36 -7.47 -3.00 -13.56
CA VAL A 36 -7.02 -1.93 -12.66
C VAL A 36 -6.07 -0.98 -13.39
N TYR A 37 -5.11 -1.50 -14.15
CA TYR A 37 -4.17 -0.64 -14.89
C TYR A 37 -4.87 0.19 -15.97
N LYS A 38 -5.82 -0.42 -16.68
CA LYS A 38 -6.64 0.26 -17.68
C LYS A 38 -7.51 1.35 -17.04
N LYS A 39 -8.16 1.08 -15.90
CA LYS A 39 -8.94 2.05 -15.11
C LYS A 39 -8.14 3.30 -14.77
N HIS A 40 -6.82 3.15 -14.57
CA HIS A 40 -5.91 4.26 -14.27
C HIS A 40 -5.11 4.79 -15.47
N ASN A 41 -5.53 4.49 -16.71
CA ASN A 41 -4.86 4.91 -17.95
C ASN A 41 -3.36 4.55 -17.96
N TYR A 42 -3.00 3.38 -17.42
CA TYR A 42 -1.62 2.90 -17.30
C TYR A 42 -0.68 3.90 -16.63
N LYS A 43 -1.20 4.66 -15.65
CA LYS A 43 -0.43 5.59 -14.82
C LYS A 43 -0.66 5.30 -13.35
N CYS A 44 0.32 5.66 -12.53
CA CYS A 44 0.19 5.63 -11.09
C CYS A 44 -1.00 6.48 -10.64
N ALA A 45 -1.91 5.92 -9.84
CA ALA A 45 -3.09 6.60 -9.33
C ALA A 45 -2.71 7.85 -8.50
N ILE A 46 -1.55 7.82 -7.83
CA ILE A 46 -1.08 8.87 -6.93
C ILE A 46 -0.24 9.92 -7.68
N CYS A 47 0.94 9.53 -8.18
CA CYS A 47 1.90 10.48 -8.76
C CYS A 47 1.80 10.64 -10.28
N LYS A 48 0.87 9.92 -10.92
CA LYS A 48 0.60 9.95 -12.37
C LYS A 48 1.77 9.52 -13.27
N SER A 49 2.86 8.98 -12.71
CA SER A 49 3.96 8.41 -13.50
C SER A 49 3.52 7.15 -14.25
N GLY A 50 3.99 6.98 -15.49
CA GLY A 50 3.85 5.72 -16.22
C GLY A 50 4.91 4.69 -15.83
N GLY A 51 5.04 3.64 -16.65
CA GLY A 51 6.04 2.59 -16.50
C GLY A 51 5.47 1.31 -15.87
N ARG A 52 6.32 0.55 -15.16
CA ARG A 52 5.91 -0.69 -14.49
C ARG A 52 4.98 -0.37 -13.32
N LEU A 53 3.76 -0.89 -13.40
CA LEU A 53 2.72 -0.71 -12.37
C LEU A 53 2.53 -1.98 -11.54
N GLN A 54 2.03 -1.79 -10.33
CA GLN A 54 1.60 -2.81 -9.38
C GLN A 54 0.14 -2.52 -8.99
N ALA A 55 -0.68 -3.57 -8.87
CA ALA A 55 -2.01 -3.43 -8.31
C ALA A 55 -1.87 -3.48 -6.79
N HIS A 56 -2.20 -2.37 -6.14
CA HIS A 56 -2.12 -2.16 -4.70
C HIS A 56 -3.51 -2.29 -4.09
N GLU A 57 -3.58 -3.00 -2.98
CA GLU A 57 -4.81 -3.21 -2.20
C GLU A 57 -5.11 -2.01 -1.31
N VAL A 58 -6.32 -1.49 -1.44
CA VAL A 58 -6.82 -0.39 -0.60
C VAL A 58 -7.70 -0.98 0.48
N TRP A 59 -7.35 -0.70 1.73
CA TRP A 59 -7.96 -1.32 2.91
C TRP A 59 -8.71 -0.29 3.75
N GLU A 60 -9.89 -0.67 4.22
CA GLU A 60 -10.57 -0.06 5.35
C GLU A 60 -10.34 -0.89 6.60
N TYR A 61 -10.34 -0.24 7.77
CA TYR A 61 -10.04 -0.88 9.04
C TYR A 61 -11.14 -0.56 10.05
N ASP A 62 -11.73 -1.60 10.62
CA ASP A 62 -12.51 -1.53 11.84
C ASP A 62 -11.59 -1.88 13.01
N ASP A 63 -11.04 -0.86 13.67
CA ASP A 63 -10.12 -1.02 14.81
C ASP A 63 -10.82 -1.61 16.06
N LYS A 64 -12.15 -1.55 16.15
CA LYS A 64 -12.89 -2.09 17.30
C LYS A 64 -13.10 -3.59 17.19
N ASN A 65 -13.45 -4.05 15.98
CA ASN A 65 -13.70 -5.46 15.69
C ASN A 65 -12.47 -6.16 15.07
N HIS A 66 -11.38 -5.43 14.84
CA HIS A 66 -10.16 -5.90 14.18
C HIS A 66 -10.42 -6.52 12.81
N ILE A 67 -11.16 -5.80 11.96
CA ILE A 67 -11.47 -6.23 10.59
C ILE A 67 -10.74 -5.35 9.57
N GLN A 68 -9.94 -5.98 8.70
CA GLN A 68 -9.29 -5.36 7.56
C GLN A 68 -10.10 -5.70 6.30
N LYS A 69 -10.86 -4.75 5.74
CA LYS A 69 -11.73 -4.96 4.58
C LYS A 69 -11.08 -4.43 3.30
N LEU A 70 -11.00 -5.27 2.25
CA LEU A 70 -10.54 -4.85 0.93
C LEU A 70 -11.64 -4.06 0.22
N VAL A 71 -11.37 -2.80 -0.12
CA VAL A 71 -12.37 -1.90 -0.71
C VAL A 71 -12.07 -1.44 -2.14
N ASP A 72 -10.80 -1.37 -2.53
CA ASP A 72 -10.43 -1.10 -3.92
C ASP A 72 -9.07 -1.71 -4.28
N LEU A 73 -8.78 -1.74 -5.58
CA LEU A 73 -7.44 -1.96 -6.11
C LEU A 73 -7.03 -0.76 -6.96
N VAL A 74 -5.83 -0.26 -6.73
CA VAL A 74 -5.30 0.91 -7.44
C VAL A 74 -3.97 0.60 -8.12
N ALA A 75 -3.74 1.20 -9.28
CA ALA A 75 -2.49 1.03 -10.00
C ALA A 75 -1.43 1.99 -9.44
N LEU A 76 -0.34 1.47 -8.86
CA LEU A 76 0.76 2.28 -8.33
C LEU A 76 2.06 2.00 -9.10
N CYS A 77 2.92 3.02 -9.23
CA CYS A 77 4.30 2.78 -9.65
C CYS A 77 5.12 2.20 -8.49
N SER A 78 6.26 1.58 -8.81
CA SER A 78 7.11 0.90 -7.81
C SER A 78 7.51 1.79 -6.64
N LYS A 79 7.74 3.09 -6.85
CA LYS A 79 8.11 4.01 -5.76
C LYS A 79 6.93 4.32 -4.84
N CYS A 80 5.76 4.61 -5.39
CA CYS A 80 4.55 4.83 -4.59
C CYS A 80 4.16 3.56 -3.81
N HIS A 81 4.24 2.40 -4.46
CA HIS A 81 3.97 1.11 -3.82
C HIS A 81 4.96 0.79 -2.69
N ALA A 82 6.26 1.03 -2.91
CA ALA A 82 7.27 0.84 -1.86
C ALA A 82 7.07 1.80 -0.68
N VAL A 83 6.61 3.04 -0.93
CA VAL A 83 6.30 4.00 0.15
C VAL A 83 5.08 3.56 0.96
N LYS A 84 4.07 2.97 0.33
CA LYS A 84 2.93 2.37 1.05
C LYS A 84 3.45 1.31 2.03
N HIS A 85 4.30 0.40 1.55
CA HIS A 85 4.95 -0.63 2.35
C HIS A 85 6.34 -0.24 2.87
N ILE A 86 6.46 0.94 3.49
CA ILE A 86 7.76 1.50 3.87
C ILE A 86 8.57 0.60 4.83
N GLY A 87 7.90 -0.22 5.66
CA GLY A 87 8.56 -1.18 6.55
C GLY A 87 9.36 -2.23 5.79
N LEU A 88 8.73 -2.86 4.78
CA LEU A 88 9.42 -3.80 3.89
C LEU A 88 10.52 -3.11 3.09
N ALA A 89 10.28 -1.89 2.61
CA ALA A 89 11.29 -1.13 1.90
C ALA A 89 12.51 -0.79 2.78
N GLY A 90 12.31 -0.60 4.09
CA GLY A 90 13.39 -0.43 5.07
C GLY A 90 14.27 -1.67 5.21
N ILE A 91 13.65 -2.85 5.34
CA ILE A 91 14.36 -4.14 5.36
C ILE A 91 15.19 -4.32 4.08
N GLN A 92 14.57 -4.13 2.91
CA GLN A 92 15.26 -4.22 1.63
C GLN A 92 16.42 -3.22 1.49
N ALA A 93 16.29 -2.04 2.09
CA ALA A 93 17.36 -1.05 2.10
C ALA A 93 18.53 -1.47 3.00
N SER A 94 18.26 -2.04 4.18
CA SER A 94 19.32 -2.60 5.04
C SER A 94 20.09 -3.75 4.38
N GLU A 95 19.44 -4.47 3.46
CA GLU A 95 20.06 -5.52 2.65
C GLU A 95 20.76 -4.99 1.38
N GLY A 96 20.79 -3.67 1.16
CA GLY A 96 21.38 -3.05 -0.02
C GLY A 96 20.58 -3.24 -1.32
N LYS A 97 19.37 -3.79 -1.26
CA LYS A 97 18.51 -4.07 -2.43
C LYS A 97 17.72 -2.86 -2.92
N LEU A 98 17.59 -1.83 -2.07
CA LEU A 98 16.79 -0.64 -2.34
C LEU A 98 17.45 0.61 -1.75
N ASN A 99 17.38 1.73 -2.47
CA ASN A 99 17.79 3.02 -1.93
C ASN A 99 16.62 3.70 -1.22
N TYR A 100 16.67 3.74 0.11
CA TYR A 100 15.60 4.29 0.94
C TYR A 100 15.40 5.80 0.76
N ASP A 101 16.49 6.55 0.63
CA ASP A 101 16.44 8.01 0.45
C ASP A 101 15.72 8.42 -0.83
N ASN A 102 15.80 7.59 -1.89
CA ASN A 102 15.01 7.79 -3.10
C ASN A 102 13.50 7.69 -2.87
N LEU A 103 13.04 6.90 -1.89
CA LEU A 103 11.63 6.81 -1.51
C LEU A 103 11.19 8.06 -0.74
N ILE A 104 12.04 8.55 0.18
CA ILE A 104 11.80 9.78 0.94
C ILE A 104 11.68 10.97 -0.02
N LYS A 105 12.66 11.13 -0.93
CA LYS A 105 12.63 12.14 -1.99
C LYS A 105 11.37 12.03 -2.86
N HIS A 106 10.94 10.81 -3.17
CA HIS A 106 9.71 10.60 -3.94
C HIS A 106 8.47 11.05 -3.15
N PHE A 107 8.34 10.68 -1.88
CA PHE A 107 7.26 11.12 -1.00
C PHE A 107 7.19 12.65 -0.93
N MET A 108 8.32 13.30 -0.65
CA MET A 108 8.42 14.76 -0.58
C MET A 108 7.97 15.42 -1.89
N LYS A 109 8.45 14.91 -3.04
CA LYS A 109 8.05 15.42 -4.36
C LYS A 109 6.55 15.27 -4.63
N VAL A 110 5.98 14.11 -4.32
CA VAL A 110 4.55 13.82 -4.60
C VAL A 110 3.63 14.64 -3.70
N ASN A 111 4.02 14.84 -2.45
CA ASN A 111 3.24 15.57 -1.46
C ASN A 111 3.54 17.08 -1.42
N ASN A 112 4.62 17.51 -2.09
CA ASN A 112 5.15 18.87 -2.00
C ASN A 112 5.38 19.28 -0.53
N CYS A 113 6.13 18.44 0.20
CA CYS A 113 6.41 18.62 1.63
C CYS A 113 7.90 18.45 1.96
N GLY A 114 8.29 18.90 3.14
CA GLY A 114 9.63 18.70 3.71
C GLY A 114 9.85 17.28 4.24
N ARG A 115 11.09 17.00 4.64
CA ARG A 115 11.51 15.72 5.22
C ARG A 115 10.94 15.52 6.62
N ASP A 116 10.81 16.60 7.39
CA ASP A 116 10.16 16.65 8.70
C ASP A 116 8.72 16.08 8.65
N VAL A 117 7.97 16.41 7.59
CA VAL A 117 6.61 15.90 7.38
C VAL A 117 6.63 14.40 7.09
N PHE A 118 7.61 13.92 6.32
CA PHE A 118 7.78 12.48 6.09
C PHE A 118 8.11 11.73 7.37
N GLU A 119 9.08 12.21 8.15
CA GLU A 119 9.53 11.57 9.39
C GLU A 119 8.43 11.54 10.45
N LYS A 120 7.64 12.63 10.54
CA LYS A 120 6.44 12.67 11.37
C LYS A 120 5.38 11.66 10.91
N HIS A 121 5.03 11.66 9.62
CA HIS A 121 4.04 10.72 9.05
C HIS A 121 4.50 9.26 9.22
N GLN A 122 5.80 9.00 9.11
CA GLN A 122 6.40 7.70 9.35
C GLN A 122 6.24 7.27 10.81
N THR A 123 6.63 8.12 11.75
CA THR A 123 6.50 7.83 13.19
C THR A 123 5.04 7.51 13.56
N GLU A 124 4.09 8.30 13.05
CA GLU A 124 2.66 8.07 13.27
C GLU A 124 2.19 6.74 12.65
N ALA A 125 2.64 6.42 11.44
CA ALA A 125 2.29 5.17 10.78
C ALA A 125 2.85 3.93 11.50
N PHE A 126 4.09 3.99 12.01
CA PHE A 126 4.68 2.90 12.79
C PHE A 126 4.02 2.75 14.15
N LYS A 127 3.73 3.84 14.85
CA LYS A 127 2.96 3.78 16.11
C LYS A 127 1.62 3.08 15.91
N LYS A 128 0.89 3.45 14.86
CA LYS A 128 -0.39 2.81 14.51
C LYS A 128 -0.23 1.34 14.12
N PHE A 129 0.85 1.00 13.43
CA PHE A 129 1.19 -0.39 13.13
C PHE A 129 1.44 -1.20 14.40
N ASP A 130 2.22 -0.68 15.34
CA ASP A 130 2.53 -1.33 16.61
C ASP A 130 1.24 -1.55 17.41
N GLU A 131 0.41 -0.52 17.56
CA GLU A 131 -0.90 -0.60 18.22
C GLU A 131 -1.80 -1.69 17.62
N ARG A 132 -1.92 -1.72 16.29
CA ARG A 132 -2.78 -2.70 15.60
C ARG A 132 -2.21 -4.11 15.63
N SER A 133 -0.89 -4.25 15.65
CA SER A 133 -0.21 -5.54 15.63
C SER A 133 -0.26 -6.26 16.98
N CYS A 134 -0.77 -5.61 18.03
CA CYS A 134 -1.11 -6.26 19.30
C CYS A 134 -2.36 -7.15 19.24
N TYR A 135 -3.08 -7.16 18.11
CA TYR A 135 -4.34 -7.87 17.96
C TYR A 135 -4.33 -8.83 16.76
N GLU A 136 -5.20 -9.83 16.83
CA GLU A 136 -5.49 -10.71 15.71
C GLU A 136 -6.56 -10.09 14.82
N TRP A 137 -6.24 -9.89 13.54
CA TRP A 137 -7.11 -9.26 12.57
C TRP A 137 -7.73 -10.27 11.62
N SER A 138 -9.02 -10.08 11.31
CA SER A 138 -9.71 -10.81 10.25
C SER A 138 -9.67 -10.01 8.95
N THR A 139 -9.33 -10.65 7.84
CA THR A 139 -9.35 -10.00 6.51
C THR A 139 -10.64 -10.30 5.77
N ASP A 140 -11.38 -9.25 5.40
CA ASP A 140 -12.60 -9.36 4.59
C ASP A 140 -12.33 -9.03 3.11
N PHE A 141 -12.68 -9.99 2.25
CA PHE A 141 -12.59 -9.90 0.79
C PHE A 141 -13.96 -10.01 0.12
N SER A 142 -15.05 -9.83 0.86
CA SER A 142 -16.44 -10.02 0.42
C SER A 142 -16.74 -9.39 -0.94
N GLU A 143 -16.33 -8.13 -1.16
CA GLU A 143 -16.50 -7.38 -2.42
C GLU A 143 -15.86 -8.06 -3.66
N TYR A 144 -14.84 -8.90 -3.45
CA TYR A 144 -14.08 -9.56 -4.50
C TYR A 144 -14.34 -11.07 -4.60
N LYS A 145 -15.02 -11.67 -3.61
CA LYS A 145 -15.43 -13.09 -3.62
C LYS A 145 -16.57 -13.38 -4.60
N SER A 146 -17.38 -12.38 -4.95
CA SER A 146 -18.52 -12.50 -5.87
C SER A 146 -18.14 -12.54 -7.36
N LYS A 147 -16.86 -12.31 -7.70
CA LYS A 147 -16.35 -12.34 -9.09
C LYS A 147 -15.70 -13.69 -9.47
N LYS A 148 -16.03 -14.77 -8.76
CA LYS A 148 -15.56 -16.14 -9.05
C LYS A 148 -16.19 -16.72 -10.31
#